data_AF-A0A939YMB3-F1
#
_entry.id   AF-A0A939YMB3-F1
#
_cell.length_a   1.000
_cell.length_b   1.000
_cell.length_c   1.000
_cell.angle_alpha   90.00
_cell.angle_beta   90.00
_cell.angle_gamma   90.00
#
_symmetry.space_group_name_H-M   'P 1'
#
loop_
_entity.id
_entity.type
_entity.pdbx_description
1 polymer ?
#
loop_
_entity_poly.entity_id
_entity_poly.type
_entity_poly.pdbx_seq_one_letter_code
_entity_poly.pdbx_strand_id
1 'polypeptide(L)'
;MKLRKAITYIESANILSLFIAFTLAVSGKPAFRIASVFCTVGILFCFMAALAVKTAEKDPCSEPWFTGICVSLVPVASWILLCISRKHFPGYFVVHKLLNACFIQIYNLITPSLSSEQLTAGQLAVMGLLSLVPGIMYISAYFFVSRSRK
;
A
#
# COMPACT_ATOMS: atom_id res chain seq x y z
N MET A 1 -5.55 19.56 -7.27
CA MET A 1 -6.10 18.44 -8.08
C MET A 1 -5.23 17.17 -8.09
N LYS A 2 -3.89 17.26 -8.09
CA LYS A 2 -2.99 16.08 -8.16
C LYS A 2 -3.13 15.14 -6.93
N LEU A 3 -3.19 15.69 -5.70
CA LEU A 3 -3.35 14.93 -4.46
C LEU A 3 -4.66 14.12 -4.38
N ARG A 4 -5.82 14.74 -4.66
CA ARG A 4 -7.12 14.04 -4.61
C ARG A 4 -7.15 12.83 -5.54
N LYS A 5 -6.59 12.96 -6.75
CA LYS A 5 -6.48 11.85 -7.70
C LYS A 5 -5.57 10.75 -7.17
N ALA A 6 -4.39 11.09 -6.65
CA ALA A 6 -3.47 10.13 -6.04
C ALA A 6 -4.14 9.32 -4.92
N ILE A 7 -4.84 10.00 -4.01
CA ILE A 7 -5.60 9.35 -2.91
C ILE A 7 -6.67 8.43 -3.48
N THR A 8 -7.49 8.89 -4.43
CA THR A 8 -8.55 8.06 -5.03
C THR A 8 -8.01 6.79 -5.67
N TYR A 9 -6.85 6.83 -6.33
CA TYR A 9 -6.24 5.63 -6.92
C TYR A 9 -5.81 4.61 -5.86
N ILE A 10 -5.25 5.07 -4.74
CA ILE A 10 -4.87 4.16 -3.63
C ILE A 10 -6.09 3.58 -2.96
N GLU A 11 -7.10 4.41 -2.65
CA GLU A 11 -8.31 3.91 -2.02
C GLU A 11 -9.03 2.90 -2.92
N SER A 12 -9.03 3.13 -4.24
CA SER A 12 -9.57 2.15 -5.20
C SER A 12 -8.78 0.85 -5.20
N ALA A 13 -7.45 0.92 -5.16
CA ALA A 13 -6.58 -0.25 -5.08
C ALA A 13 -6.79 -1.02 -3.76
N ASN A 14 -6.97 -0.30 -2.65
CA ASN A 14 -7.27 -0.88 -1.34
C ASN A 14 -8.63 -1.57 -1.32
N ILE A 15 -9.68 -0.95 -1.83
CA ILE A 15 -11.03 -1.54 -1.90
C ILE A 15 -11.00 -2.83 -2.74
N LEU A 16 -10.36 -2.80 -3.91
CA LEU A 16 -10.24 -3.99 -4.75
C LEU A 16 -9.38 -5.08 -4.09
N SER A 17 -8.32 -4.66 -3.39
CA SER A 17 -7.47 -5.59 -2.63
C SER A 17 -8.21 -6.23 -1.44
N LEU A 18 -9.07 -5.49 -0.73
CA LEU A 18 -9.95 -6.05 0.31
C LEU A 18 -10.85 -7.13 -0.27
N PHE A 19 -11.49 -6.85 -1.41
CA PHE A 19 -12.38 -7.81 -2.06
C PHE A 19 -11.66 -9.13 -2.38
N ILE A 20 -10.47 -9.05 -2.98
CA ILE A 20 -9.66 -10.24 -3.29
C ILE A 20 -9.18 -10.93 -2.01
N ALA A 21 -8.66 -10.17 -1.05
CA ALA A 21 -8.13 -10.70 0.20
C ALA A 21 -9.20 -11.45 1.01
N PHE A 22 -10.42 -10.93 1.10
CA PHE A 22 -11.52 -11.60 1.78
C PHE A 22 -12.01 -12.84 1.03
N THR A 23 -12.14 -12.75 -0.29
CA THR A 23 -12.57 -13.88 -1.12
C THR A 23 -11.60 -15.06 -0.98
N LEU A 24 -10.29 -14.80 -1.02
CA LEU A 24 -9.26 -15.83 -0.91
C LEU A 24 -9.02 -16.29 0.55
N ALA A 25 -9.33 -15.44 1.53
CA ALA A 25 -9.24 -15.81 2.95
C ALA A 25 -10.21 -16.94 3.33
N VAL A 26 -11.38 -17.02 2.68
CA VAL A 26 -12.38 -18.09 2.91
C VAL A 26 -11.80 -19.48 2.66
N SER A 27 -10.82 -19.62 1.77
CA SER A 27 -10.23 -20.92 1.45
C SER A 27 -9.39 -21.52 2.59
N GLY A 28 -8.90 -20.70 3.53
CA GLY A 28 -8.13 -21.15 4.69
C GLY A 28 -6.73 -21.73 4.40
N LYS A 29 -6.40 -22.13 3.16
CA LYS A 29 -5.11 -22.76 2.83
C LYS A 29 -3.98 -21.71 2.66
N PRO A 30 -2.74 -22.02 3.11
CA PRO A 30 -1.61 -21.09 3.02
C PRO A 30 -1.24 -20.71 1.58
N ALA A 31 -1.40 -21.63 0.61
CA ALA A 31 -1.16 -21.35 -0.80
C ALA A 31 -2.04 -20.20 -1.34
N PHE A 32 -3.31 -20.12 -0.93
CA PHE A 32 -4.20 -19.04 -1.34
C PHE A 32 -3.85 -17.71 -0.70
N ARG A 33 -3.23 -17.70 0.49
CA ARG A 33 -2.72 -16.47 1.11
C ARG A 33 -1.56 -15.89 0.30
N ILE A 34 -0.64 -16.74 -0.15
CA ILE A 34 0.48 -16.33 -1.00
C ILE A 34 -0.04 -15.80 -2.35
N ALA A 35 -0.95 -16.53 -2.99
CA ALA A 35 -1.58 -16.06 -4.22
C ALA A 35 -2.29 -14.71 -4.02
N SER A 36 -2.99 -14.54 -2.90
CA SER A 36 -3.63 -13.27 -2.55
C SER A 36 -2.63 -12.14 -2.39
N VAL A 37 -1.45 -12.36 -1.81
CA VAL A 37 -0.39 -11.33 -1.72
C VAL A 37 0.01 -10.86 -3.12
N PHE A 38 0.27 -11.79 -4.04
CA PHE A 38 0.63 -11.45 -5.41
C PHE A 38 -0.48 -10.67 -6.11
N CYS A 39 -1.75 -11.05 -5.91
CA CYS A 39 -2.88 -10.34 -6.48
C CYS A 39 -3.03 -8.92 -5.92
N THR A 40 -2.99 -8.73 -4.60
CA THR A 40 -3.21 -7.40 -3.98
C THR A 40 -2.05 -6.44 -4.28
N VAL A 41 -0.81 -6.93 -4.25
CA VAL A 41 0.37 -6.15 -4.65
C VAL A 41 0.34 -5.86 -6.16
N GLY A 42 -0.10 -6.81 -6.99
CA GLY A 42 -0.26 -6.62 -8.43
C GLY A 42 -1.32 -5.57 -8.77
N ILE A 43 -2.45 -5.55 -8.06
CA ILE A 43 -3.47 -4.50 -8.17
C ILE A 43 -2.87 -3.13 -7.85
N LEU A 44 -2.17 -3.01 -6.71
CA LEU A 44 -1.50 -1.77 -6.34
C LEU A 44 -0.54 -1.30 -7.44
N PHE A 45 0.29 -2.20 -7.96
CA PHE A 45 1.22 -1.90 -9.04
C PHE A 45 0.50 -1.38 -10.30
N CYS A 46 -0.56 -2.07 -10.75
CA CYS A 46 -1.34 -1.66 -11.91
C CYS A 46 -1.94 -0.25 -11.74
N PHE A 47 -2.48 0.06 -10.56
CA PHE A 47 -3.04 1.38 -10.26
C PHE A 47 -1.95 2.46 -10.21
N MET A 48 -0.80 2.18 -9.59
CA MET A 48 0.32 3.13 -9.53
C MET A 48 0.93 3.37 -10.92
N ALA A 49 1.08 2.33 -11.73
CA ALA A 49 1.54 2.44 -13.11
C ALA A 49 0.54 3.22 -13.98
N ALA A 50 -0.76 2.95 -13.86
CA ALA A 50 -1.80 3.69 -14.58
C ALA A 50 -1.83 5.17 -14.18
N LEU A 51 -1.63 5.48 -12.90
CA LEU A 51 -1.48 6.85 -12.43
C LEU A 51 -0.23 7.50 -13.04
N ALA A 52 0.91 6.81 -13.01
CA ALA A 52 2.18 7.29 -13.55
C ALA A 52 2.10 7.60 -15.05
N VAL A 53 1.54 6.70 -15.87
CA VAL A 53 1.32 6.91 -17.31
C VAL A 53 0.47 8.17 -17.55
N LYS A 54 -0.66 8.28 -16.85
CA LYS A 54 -1.56 9.44 -16.97
C LYS A 54 -0.93 10.75 -16.50
N THR A 55 -0.01 10.69 -15.52
CA THR A 55 0.74 11.88 -15.10
C THR A 55 1.75 12.27 -16.17
N ALA A 56 2.55 11.32 -16.66
CA ALA A 56 3.58 11.56 -17.68
C ALA A 56 2.99 12.08 -19.00
N GLU A 57 1.79 11.64 -19.37
CA GLU A 57 1.06 12.13 -20.55
C GLU A 57 0.61 13.58 -20.44
N LYS A 58 0.16 13.98 -19.26
CA LYS A 58 -0.41 15.32 -19.04
C LYS A 58 0.65 16.37 -18.76
N ASP A 59 1.76 15.96 -18.18
CA ASP A 59 2.78 16.86 -17.66
C ASP A 59 4.15 16.14 -17.65
N PRO A 60 4.83 16.06 -18.81
CA PRO A 60 6.09 15.30 -18.95
C PRO A 60 7.25 15.89 -18.13
N CYS A 61 7.14 17.16 -17.72
CA CYS A 61 8.09 17.83 -16.82
C CYS A 61 7.61 17.85 -15.36
N SER A 62 6.56 17.10 -15.01
CA SER A 62 6.08 17.05 -13.63
C SER A 62 7.15 16.49 -12.69
N GLU A 63 7.22 16.99 -11.46
CA GLU A 63 8.05 16.43 -10.41
C GLU A 63 7.41 15.12 -9.90
N PRO A 64 7.90 13.92 -10.30
CA PRO A 64 7.27 12.66 -9.91
C PRO A 64 7.39 12.41 -8.41
N TRP A 65 8.40 13.00 -7.77
CA TRP A 65 8.66 12.89 -6.34
C TRP A 65 7.50 13.42 -5.50
N PHE A 66 6.91 14.57 -5.85
CA PHE A 66 5.79 15.13 -5.09
C PHE A 66 4.57 14.19 -5.12
N THR A 67 4.23 13.66 -6.31
CA THR A 67 3.12 12.72 -6.45
C THR A 67 3.42 11.38 -5.76
N GLY A 68 4.67 10.91 -5.86
CA GLY A 68 5.16 9.73 -5.14
C GLY A 68 5.03 9.86 -3.62
N ILE A 69 5.36 11.02 -3.06
CA ILE A 69 5.18 11.31 -1.62
C ILE A 69 3.68 11.35 -1.28
N CYS A 70 2.87 11.98 -2.12
CA CYS A 70 1.42 12.07 -1.93
C CYS A 70 0.74 10.70 -1.88
N VAL A 71 1.17 9.75 -2.71
CA VAL A 71 0.59 8.39 -2.69
C VAL A 71 1.01 7.65 -1.41
N SER A 72 2.24 7.81 -0.91
CA SER A 72 2.64 7.16 0.34
C SER A 72 2.12 7.86 1.61
N LEU A 73 1.47 9.02 1.49
CA LEU A 73 1.05 9.83 2.65
C LEU A 73 0.10 9.08 3.60
N VAL A 74 -0.95 8.46 3.06
CA VAL A 74 -1.95 7.73 3.88
C VAL A 74 -1.32 6.48 4.53
N PRO A 75 -0.60 5.61 3.81
CA PRO A 75 0.12 4.50 4.41
C PRO A 75 1.12 4.91 5.50
N VAL A 76 1.91 5.96 5.25
CA VAL A 76 2.92 6.46 6.21
C VAL A 76 2.24 7.04 7.44
N ALA A 77 1.19 7.85 7.28
CA ALA A 77 0.43 8.40 8.40
C ALA A 77 -0.18 7.27 9.24
N SER A 78 -0.74 6.24 8.60
CA SER A 78 -1.28 5.08 9.29
C SER A 78 -0.19 4.27 10.01
N TRP A 79 1.02 4.16 9.45
CA TRP A 79 2.16 3.53 10.12
C TRP A 79 2.65 4.32 11.33
N ILE A 80 2.74 5.65 11.24
CA ILE A 80 3.09 6.52 12.39
C ILE A 80 2.07 6.31 13.51
N LEU A 81 0.78 6.26 13.18
CA LEU A 81 -0.27 6.02 14.17
C LEU A 81 -0.19 4.62 14.78
N LEU A 82 0.23 3.61 14.00
CA LEU A 82 0.50 2.26 14.50
C LEU A 82 1.67 2.23 15.51
N CYS A 83 2.72 3.03 15.27
CA CYS A 83 3.83 3.15 16.22
C CYS A 83 3.37 3.72 17.57
N ILE A 84 2.47 4.70 17.54
CA ILE A 84 1.89 5.31 18.75
C ILE A 84 0.89 4.34 19.42
N SER A 85 0.11 3.60 18.64
CA SER A 85 -0.98 2.76 19.14
C SER A 85 -0.52 1.64 20.08
N ARG A 86 0.75 1.20 19.95
CA ARG A 86 1.35 0.15 20.79
C ARG A 86 1.20 0.36 22.29
N LYS A 87 1.19 1.62 22.74
CA LYS A 87 1.13 1.95 24.17
C LYS A 87 -0.21 2.53 24.62
N HIS A 88 -1.03 3.02 23.68
CA HIS A 88 -2.23 3.81 24.00
C HIS A 88 -3.53 3.13 23.57
N PHE A 89 -3.56 2.45 22.43
CA PHE A 89 -4.78 1.87 21.87
C PHE A 89 -4.47 0.67 20.96
N PRO A 90 -4.14 -0.50 21.53
CA PRO A 90 -3.64 -1.66 20.79
C PRO A 90 -4.54 -2.16 19.65
N GLY A 91 -5.85 -1.90 19.72
CA GLY A 91 -6.82 -2.32 18.70
C GLY A 91 -6.67 -1.64 17.34
N TYR A 92 -5.89 -0.56 17.23
CA TYR A 92 -5.70 0.15 15.96
C TYR A 92 -5.01 -0.70 14.89
N PHE A 93 -4.33 -1.78 15.25
CA PHE A 93 -3.69 -2.65 14.27
C PHE A 93 -4.66 -3.22 13.23
N VAL A 94 -5.90 -3.52 13.63
CA VAL A 94 -6.95 -3.96 12.70
C VAL A 94 -7.29 -2.85 11.70
N VAL A 95 -7.42 -1.61 12.19
CA VAL A 95 -7.70 -0.44 11.34
C VAL A 95 -6.53 -0.17 10.39
N HIS A 96 -5.29 -0.26 10.87
CA HIS A 96 -4.09 -0.12 10.05
C HIS A 96 -4.07 -1.13 8.89
N LYS A 97 -4.41 -2.41 9.16
CA LYS A 97 -4.52 -3.45 8.13
C LYS A 97 -5.57 -3.12 7.07
N LEU A 98 -6.70 -2.54 7.47
CA LEU A 98 -7.79 -2.16 6.56
C LEU A 98 -7.42 -0.95 5.69
N LEU A 99 -6.78 0.07 6.27
CA LEU A 99 -6.30 1.25 5.55
C LEU A 99 -5.19 0.92 4.54
N ASN A 100 -4.48 -0.19 4.77
CA ASN A 100 -3.39 -0.67 3.92
C ASN A 100 -3.71 -2.05 3.35
N ALA A 101 -4.94 -2.21 2.86
CA ALA A 101 -5.46 -3.50 2.43
C ALA A 101 -4.65 -4.18 1.32
N CYS A 102 -3.93 -3.42 0.49
CA CYS A 102 -3.00 -3.97 -0.50
C CYS A 102 -1.95 -4.91 0.13
N PHE A 103 -1.64 -4.72 1.41
CA PHE A 103 -0.65 -5.49 2.17
C PHE A 103 -1.27 -6.33 3.29
N ILE A 104 -2.60 -6.45 3.38
CA ILE A 104 -3.28 -7.11 4.51
C ILE A 104 -2.79 -8.55 4.73
N GLN A 105 -2.58 -9.31 3.66
CA GLN A 105 -2.07 -10.68 3.76
C GLN A 105 -0.61 -10.72 4.20
N ILE A 106 0.21 -9.74 3.77
CA ILE A 106 1.59 -9.61 4.25
C ILE A 106 1.58 -9.32 5.75
N TYR A 107 0.72 -8.41 6.22
CA TYR A 107 0.60 -8.13 7.66
C TYR A 107 0.14 -9.33 8.46
N ASN A 108 -0.78 -10.15 7.92
CA ASN A 108 -1.21 -11.40 8.54
C ASN A 108 -0.12 -12.47 8.57
N LEU A 109 0.81 -12.47 7.61
CA LEU A 109 1.99 -13.34 7.61
C LEU A 109 3.05 -12.85 8.63
N ILE A 110 3.23 -11.54 8.77
CA ILE A 110 4.15 -10.95 9.75
C ILE A 110 3.67 -11.23 11.17
N THR A 111 2.39 -10.99 11.46
CA THR A 111 1.77 -11.38 12.72
C THR A 111 0.28 -11.71 12.54
N PRO A 112 -0.17 -12.90 12.97
CA PRO A 112 -1.59 -13.24 12.97
C PRO A 112 -2.37 -12.51 14.08
N SER A 113 -1.68 -11.82 14.99
CA SER A 113 -2.33 -11.06 16.06
C SER A 113 -3.22 -9.93 15.55
N LEU A 114 -4.17 -9.53 16.39
CA LEU A 114 -5.04 -8.38 16.18
C LEU A 114 -4.60 -7.16 17.01
N SER A 115 -3.60 -7.30 17.89
CA SER A 115 -3.12 -6.25 18.79
C SER A 115 -1.76 -5.71 18.35
N SER A 116 -1.59 -4.38 18.36
CA SER A 116 -0.28 -3.75 18.09
C SER A 116 0.74 -3.91 19.23
N GLU A 117 0.33 -4.28 20.44
CA GLU A 117 1.27 -4.50 21.57
C GLU A 117 2.24 -5.64 21.29
N GLN A 118 1.76 -6.67 20.59
CA GLN A 118 2.54 -7.86 20.25
C GLN A 118 3.48 -7.65 19.06
N LEU A 119 3.47 -6.46 18.44
CA LEU A 119 4.38 -6.14 17.35
C LEU A 119 5.78 -5.87 17.90
N THR A 120 6.77 -6.57 17.35
CA THR A 120 8.18 -6.27 17.61
C THR A 120 8.64 -5.03 16.83
N ALA A 121 9.74 -4.42 17.26
CA ALA A 121 10.35 -3.29 16.53
C ALA A 121 10.71 -3.66 15.07
N GLY A 122 11.19 -4.89 14.86
CA GLY A 122 11.49 -5.41 13.51
C GLY A 122 10.24 -5.51 12.63
N GLN A 123 9.13 -6.01 13.17
CA GLN A 123 7.87 -6.11 12.43
C GLN A 123 7.33 -4.73 12.04
N LEU A 124 7.43 -3.74 12.93
CA LEU A 124 7.05 -2.35 12.63
C LEU A 124 7.93 -1.73 11.56
N ALA A 125 9.24 -2.01 11.58
CA ALA A 125 10.16 -1.52 10.55
C ALA A 125 9.79 -2.07 9.17
N VAL A 126 9.48 -3.36 9.07
CA VAL A 126 8.98 -3.98 7.82
C VAL A 126 7.69 -3.31 7.35
N MET A 127 6.72 -3.08 8.25
CA MET A 127 5.47 -2.39 7.91
C MET A 127 5.72 -0.94 7.45
N GLY A 128 6.72 -0.27 8.02
CA GLY A 128 7.15 1.06 7.62
C GLY A 128 7.73 1.07 6.21
N LEU A 129 8.56 0.08 5.85
CA LEU A 129 9.06 -0.07 4.48
C LEU A 129 7.92 -0.31 3.49
N LEU A 130 6.93 -1.14 3.86
CA LEU A 130 5.75 -1.39 3.03
C LEU A 130 4.93 -0.11 2.78
N SER A 131 4.89 0.81 3.73
CA SER A 131 4.17 2.09 3.56
C SER A 131 4.76 2.99 2.47
N LEU A 132 6.03 2.80 2.11
CA LEU A 132 6.71 3.56 1.05
C LEU A 132 6.53 2.93 -0.33
N VAL A 133 6.10 1.67 -0.41
CA VAL A 133 5.98 0.91 -1.66
C VAL A 133 5.10 1.59 -2.71
N PRO A 134 3.91 2.15 -2.40
CA PRO A 134 3.10 2.86 -3.40
C PRO A 134 3.87 3.99 -4.11
N GLY A 135 4.58 4.81 -3.34
CA GLY A 135 5.42 5.89 -3.86
C GLY A 135 6.56 5.38 -4.73
N ILE A 136 7.26 4.34 -4.29
CA ILE A 136 8.35 3.71 -5.05
C ILE A 136 7.82 3.14 -6.37
N MET A 137 6.68 2.43 -6.34
CA MET A 137 6.03 1.88 -7.53
C MET A 137 5.61 2.98 -8.52
N TYR A 138 5.03 4.06 -8.02
CA TYR A 138 4.66 5.20 -8.86
C TYR A 138 5.88 5.86 -9.52
N ILE A 139 6.90 6.19 -8.72
CA ILE A 139 8.10 6.88 -9.21
C ILE A 139 8.84 6.02 -10.24
N SER A 140 9.02 4.74 -9.96
CA SER A 140 9.68 3.80 -10.88
C SER A 140 8.90 3.65 -12.19
N ALA A 141 7.57 3.49 -12.13
CA ALA A 141 6.73 3.43 -13.32
C ALA A 141 6.77 4.74 -14.12
N TYR A 142 6.79 5.90 -13.46
CA TYR A 142 6.87 7.20 -14.12
C TYR A 142 8.19 7.35 -14.90
N PHE A 143 9.32 6.99 -14.29
CA PHE A 143 10.62 7.06 -14.96
C PHE A 143 10.72 6.07 -16.12
N PHE A 144 10.17 4.86 -15.97
CA PHE A 144 10.13 3.87 -17.04
C PHE A 144 9.36 4.39 -18.26
N VAL A 145 8.15 4.92 -18.04
CA VAL A 145 7.32 5.48 -19.11
C VAL A 145 7.97 6.71 -19.73
N SER A 146 8.50 7.62 -18.92
CA SER A 146 9.17 8.84 -19.42
C SER A 146 10.41 8.53 -20.25
N ARG A 147 11.15 7.47 -19.90
CA ARG A 147 12.32 7.02 -20.68
C ARG A 147 11.92 6.39 -22.01
N SER A 148 10.84 5.62 -22.05
CA SER A 148 10.35 4.98 -23.28
C SER A 148 9.86 5.96 -24.36
N ARG A 149 9.62 7.22 -24.00
CA ARG A 149 9.14 8.28 -24.91
C ARG A 149 10.24 9.20 -25.44
N LYS A 150 11.47 9.06 -24.96
CA LYS A 150 12.65 9.75 -25.48
C LYS A 150 13.34 8.88 -26.52
#